data_AF-A0AAJ7BK23-F1
#
_entry.id   AF-A0AAJ7BK23-F1
#
_cell.length_a   1.000
_cell.length_b   1.000
_cell.length_c   1.000
_cell.angle_alpha   90.00
_cell.angle_beta   90.00
_cell.angle_gamma   90.00
#
_symmetry.space_group_name_H-M   'P 1'
#
loop_
_entity.id
_entity.type
_entity.pdbx_description
1 polymer ?
#
loop_
_entity_poly.entity_id
_entity_poly.type
_entity_poly.pdbx_seq_one_letter_code
_entity_poly.pdbx_strand_id
1 'polypeptide(L)'
;MASIAKDIGEIWSRLFDHRPFVQGEIIYFVREFQEKRGDREVERLFKILEYSTELGQSQLDRSEQLGDCHLPSLKANTDVALSMCERVLQRGEEFDTESKLQVKRELRKAEWEKFINDISDKCVKVDQTFQEKEEELKEFYADLEKKLQIVP
;
A
#
# COMPACT_ATOMS: atom_id res chain seq x y z
N MET A 1 -80.33 -48.73 31.91
CA MET A 1 -79.53 -49.10 33.10
C MET A 1 -78.10 -49.53 32.72
N ALA A 2 -77.91 -50.44 31.75
CA ALA A 2 -76.56 -50.90 31.37
C ALA A 2 -75.65 -49.84 30.73
N SER A 3 -76.18 -48.94 29.88
CA SER A 3 -75.34 -47.89 29.28
C SER A 3 -74.90 -46.85 30.31
N ILE A 4 -75.80 -46.41 31.20
CA ILE A 4 -75.49 -45.45 32.26
C ILE A 4 -74.39 -45.99 33.20
N ALA A 5 -74.44 -47.28 33.56
CA ALA A 5 -73.40 -47.90 34.37
C ALA A 5 -72.04 -47.95 33.65
N LYS A 6 -72.03 -48.17 32.34
CA LYS A 6 -70.83 -48.12 31.51
C LYS A 6 -70.27 -46.70 31.43
N ASP A 7 -71.14 -45.71 31.21
CA ASP A 7 -70.75 -44.31 31.09
C ASP A 7 -70.17 -43.77 32.41
N ILE A 8 -70.77 -44.15 33.55
CA ILE A 8 -70.23 -43.82 34.89
C ILE A 8 -68.87 -44.51 35.13
N GLY A 9 -68.73 -45.77 34.72
CA GLY A 9 -67.45 -46.49 34.82
C GLY A 9 -66.34 -45.88 33.96
N GLU A 10 -66.69 -45.36 32.78
CA GLU A 10 -65.75 -44.66 31.89
C GLU A 10 -65.35 -43.28 32.43
N ILE A 11 -66.29 -42.55 33.03
CA ILE A 11 -65.99 -41.29 33.71
C ILE A 11 -65.09 -41.55 34.93
N TRP A 12 -65.38 -42.58 35.73
CA TRP A 12 -64.59 -42.93 36.91
C TRP A 12 -63.16 -43.38 36.54
N SER A 13 -62.99 -44.20 35.50
CA SER A 13 -61.65 -44.60 35.05
C SER A 13 -60.87 -43.41 34.50
N ARG A 14 -61.48 -42.46 33.78
CA ARG A 14 -60.79 -41.25 33.35
C ARG A 14 -60.40 -40.31 34.49
N LEU A 15 -61.20 -40.24 35.56
CA LEU A 15 -60.93 -39.38 36.72
C LEU A 15 -59.93 -39.99 37.72
N PHE A 16 -59.93 -41.31 37.88
CA PHE A 16 -59.20 -41.98 38.97
C PHE A 16 -58.20 -43.05 38.51
N ASP A 17 -58.20 -43.45 37.24
CA ASP A 17 -57.13 -44.27 36.67
C ASP A 17 -56.04 -43.33 36.11
N HIS A 18 -54.93 -43.21 36.83
CA HIS A 18 -53.79 -42.39 36.45
C HIS A 18 -52.95 -43.03 35.34
N ARG A 19 -53.19 -44.32 35.01
CA ARG A 19 -52.38 -45.05 34.03
C ARG A 19 -52.38 -44.39 32.64
N PRO A 20 -53.52 -43.96 32.06
CA PRO A 20 -53.52 -43.27 30.77
C PRO A 20 -52.76 -41.94 30.80
N PHE A 21 -52.84 -41.18 31.90
CA PHE A 21 -52.09 -39.94 32.07
C PHE A 21 -50.58 -40.20 32.15
N VAL A 22 -50.16 -41.08 33.07
CA VAL A 22 -48.75 -41.44 33.25
C VAL A 22 -48.15 -42.02 31.97
N GLN A 23 -48.90 -42.85 31.26
CA GLN A 23 -48.45 -43.40 29.98
C GLN A 23 -48.32 -42.33 28.90
N GLY A 24 -49.22 -41.34 28.87
CA GLY A 24 -49.10 -40.16 28.00
C GLY A 24 -47.84 -39.35 28.28
N GLU A 25 -47.54 -39.08 29.55
CA GLU A 25 -46.33 -38.36 29.98
C GLU A 25 -45.05 -39.15 29.66
N ILE A 26 -45.04 -40.47 29.84
CA ILE A 26 -43.91 -41.34 29.47
C ILE A 26 -43.66 -41.28 27.96
N ILE A 27 -44.72 -41.38 27.14
CA ILE A 27 -44.61 -41.29 25.67
C ILE A 27 -44.11 -39.91 25.25
N TYR A 28 -44.64 -38.85 25.87
CA TYR A 28 -44.18 -37.48 25.61
C TYR A 28 -42.70 -37.33 25.95
N PHE A 29 -42.27 -37.83 27.11
CA PHE A 29 -40.88 -37.77 27.53
C PHE A 29 -39.95 -38.51 26.54
N VAL A 30 -40.29 -39.73 26.14
CA VAL A 30 -39.50 -40.49 25.15
C VAL A 30 -39.44 -39.75 23.81
N ARG A 31 -40.58 -39.24 23.33
CA ARG A 31 -40.63 -38.50 22.06
C ARG A 31 -39.78 -37.24 22.08
N GLU A 32 -39.91 -36.42 23.11
CA GLU A 32 -39.21 -35.13 23.18
C GLU A 32 -37.71 -35.28 23.48
N PHE A 33 -37.33 -36.23 24.32
CA PHE A 33 -35.96 -36.35 24.82
C PHE A 33 -35.13 -37.43 24.15
N GLN A 34 -35.73 -38.41 23.48
CA GLN A 34 -34.99 -39.44 22.73
C GLN A 34 -35.26 -39.31 21.23
N GLU A 35 -36.52 -39.40 20.79
CA GLU A 35 -36.84 -39.49 19.36
C GLU A 35 -36.54 -38.19 18.60
N LYS A 36 -36.91 -37.03 19.15
CA LYS A 36 -36.60 -35.72 18.54
C LYS A 36 -35.12 -35.38 18.52
N ARG A 37 -34.33 -35.91 19.47
CA ARG A 37 -32.89 -35.73 19.51
C ARG A 37 -32.20 -36.61 18.46
N GLY A 38 -32.71 -37.82 18.27
CA GLY A 38 -32.14 -38.82 17.37
C GLY A 38 -30.65 -39.00 17.64
N ASP A 39 -29.88 -39.18 16.57
CA ASP A 39 -28.43 -39.41 16.64
C ASP A 39 -27.60 -38.12 16.54
N ARG A 40 -28.22 -36.95 16.71
CA ARG A 40 -27.53 -35.65 16.52
C ARG A 40 -26.28 -35.50 17.40
N GLU A 41 -26.33 -35.97 18.64
CA GLU A 41 -25.19 -35.91 19.56
C GLU A 41 -24.07 -36.88 19.13
N VAL A 42 -24.45 -38.06 18.63
CA VAL A 42 -23.51 -39.07 18.11
C VAL A 42 -22.83 -38.55 16.84
N GLU A 43 -23.57 -37.99 15.90
CA GLU A 43 -23.00 -37.35 14.69
C GLU A 43 -22.02 -36.23 15.04
N ARG A 44 -22.35 -35.41 16.06
CA ARG A 44 -21.44 -34.36 16.53
C ARG A 44 -20.15 -34.94 17.11
N LEU A 45 -20.23 -36.00 17.91
CA LEU A 45 -19.05 -36.67 18.45
C LEU A 45 -18.18 -37.26 17.34
N PHE A 46 -18.78 -37.87 16.31
CA PHE A 46 -18.03 -38.36 15.15
C PHE A 46 -17.33 -37.23 14.39
N LYS A 47 -17.99 -36.08 14.18
CA LYS A 47 -17.35 -34.91 13.54
C LYS A 47 -16.18 -34.37 14.36
N ILE A 48 -16.34 -34.28 15.69
CA ILE A 48 -15.27 -33.83 16.58
C ILE A 48 -14.09 -34.80 16.51
N LEU A 49 -14.37 -36.11 16.51
CA LEU A 49 -13.34 -37.14 16.38
C LEU A 49 -12.61 -37.05 15.04
N GLU A 50 -13.34 -36.86 13.94
CA GLU A 50 -12.79 -36.66 12.59
C GLU A 50 -11.85 -35.45 12.58
N TYR A 51 -12.30 -34.28 13.03
CA TYR A 51 -11.47 -33.07 13.07
C TYR A 51 -10.25 -33.22 13.97
N SER A 52 -10.42 -33.81 15.17
CA SER A 52 -9.30 -34.04 16.08
C SER A 52 -8.26 -34.97 15.48
N THR A 53 -8.70 -35.98 14.74
CA THR A 53 -7.82 -36.96 14.09
C THR A 53 -7.11 -36.33 12.90
N GLU A 54 -7.83 -35.61 12.04
CA GLU A 54 -7.26 -34.93 10.88
C GLU A 54 -6.23 -33.88 11.29
N LEU A 55 -6.56 -33.07 12.30
CA LEU A 55 -5.64 -32.07 12.86
C LEU A 55 -4.37 -32.74 13.39
N GLY A 56 -4.52 -33.76 14.23
CA GLY A 56 -3.38 -34.43 14.87
C GLY A 56 -2.51 -35.26 13.93
N GLN A 57 -3.08 -35.86 12.88
CA GLN A 57 -2.35 -36.77 11.99
C GLN A 57 -1.78 -36.12 10.72
N SER A 58 -2.32 -34.97 10.29
CA SER A 58 -1.98 -34.44 8.96
C SER A 58 -1.76 -32.94 8.93
N GLN A 59 -2.60 -32.15 9.58
CA GLN A 59 -2.58 -30.70 9.38
C GLN A 59 -1.42 -30.03 10.13
N LEU A 60 -1.04 -30.55 11.30
CA LEU A 60 0.13 -30.06 12.05
C LEU A 60 1.43 -30.30 11.29
N ASP A 61 1.71 -31.54 10.91
CA ASP A 61 2.91 -31.91 10.14
C ASP A 61 2.98 -31.17 8.81
N ARG A 62 1.84 -31.02 8.12
CA ARG A 62 1.76 -30.24 6.88
C ARG A 62 2.07 -28.77 7.11
N SER A 63 1.57 -28.18 8.20
CA SER A 63 1.86 -26.78 8.54
C SER A 63 3.33 -26.57 8.86
N GLU A 64 3.95 -27.51 9.57
CA GLU A 64 5.38 -27.48 9.87
C GLU A 64 6.20 -27.56 8.56
N GLN A 65 5.92 -28.54 7.70
CA GLN A 65 6.61 -28.70 6.42
C GLN A 65 6.48 -27.47 5.52
N LEU A 66 5.28 -26.89 5.40
CA LEU A 66 5.07 -25.66 4.64
C LEU A 66 5.84 -24.49 5.25
N GLY A 67 5.89 -24.41 6.57
CA GLY A 67 6.72 -23.45 7.30
C GLY A 67 8.20 -23.59 6.94
N ASP A 68 8.74 -24.79 7.05
CA ASP A 68 10.15 -25.09 6.75
C ASP A 68 10.52 -24.87 5.28
N CYS A 69 9.60 -25.12 4.35
CA CYS A 69 9.84 -24.89 2.93
C CYS A 69 9.80 -23.41 2.55
N HIS A 70 8.86 -22.62 3.09
CA HIS A 70 8.57 -21.28 2.58
C HIS A 70 9.14 -20.15 3.43
N LEU A 71 9.20 -20.30 4.76
CA LEU A 71 9.70 -19.23 5.64
C LEU A 71 11.18 -18.89 5.41
N PRO A 72 12.10 -19.84 5.17
CA PRO A 72 13.49 -19.50 4.90
C PRO A 72 13.66 -18.70 3.61
N SER A 73 12.92 -19.06 2.55
CA SER A 73 12.95 -18.32 1.28
C SER A 73 12.39 -16.90 1.44
N LEU A 74 11.26 -16.77 2.15
CA LEU A 74 10.68 -15.47 2.45
C LEU A 74 11.67 -14.59 3.24
N LYS A 75 12.27 -15.14 4.31
CA LYS A 75 13.27 -14.46 5.13
C LYS A 75 14.46 -13.99 4.29
N ALA A 76 15.03 -14.88 3.46
CA ALA A 76 16.16 -14.54 2.61
C ALA A 76 15.82 -13.39 1.65
N ASN A 77 14.64 -13.44 1.03
CA ASN A 77 14.19 -12.37 0.12
C ASN A 77 13.99 -11.04 0.86
N THR A 78 13.45 -11.06 2.07
CA THR A 78 13.28 -9.85 2.88
C THR A 78 14.62 -9.28 3.35
N ASP A 79 15.58 -10.14 3.73
CA ASP A 79 16.92 -9.73 4.14
C ASP A 79 17.67 -9.08 2.96
N VAL A 80 17.54 -9.64 1.75
CA VAL A 80 18.10 -9.03 0.53
C VAL A 80 17.44 -7.67 0.27
N ALA A 81 16.11 -7.59 0.31
CA ALA A 81 15.39 -6.33 0.09
C ALA A 81 15.83 -5.25 1.10
N LEU A 82 15.95 -5.61 2.38
CA LEU A 82 16.41 -4.72 3.43
C LEU A 82 17.84 -4.22 3.15
N SER A 83 18.77 -5.12 2.82
CA SER A 83 20.16 -4.74 2.51
C SER A 83 20.25 -3.81 1.29
N MET A 84 19.36 -3.98 0.31
CA MET A 84 19.27 -3.08 -0.85
C MET A 84 18.80 -1.69 -0.44
N CYS A 85 17.78 -1.59 0.42
CA CYS A 85 17.30 -0.32 0.96
C CYS A 85 18.39 0.39 1.77
N GLU A 86 19.06 -0.31 2.68
CA GLU A 86 20.15 0.24 3.49
C GLU A 86 21.29 0.76 2.61
N ARG A 87 21.68 0.02 1.57
CA ARG A 87 22.72 0.46 0.64
C ARG A 87 22.32 1.70 -0.16
N VAL A 88 21.05 1.86 -0.50
CA VAL A 88 20.53 3.07 -1.16
C VAL A 88 20.61 4.27 -0.22
N LEU A 89 20.24 4.08 1.05
CA LEU A 89 20.33 5.14 2.06
C LEU A 89 21.79 5.57 2.31
N GLN A 90 22.69 4.61 2.52
CA GLN A 90 24.13 4.89 2.69
C GLN A 90 24.72 5.65 1.50
N ARG A 91 24.39 5.24 0.27
CA ARG A 91 24.83 5.98 -0.93
C ARG A 91 24.26 7.39 -0.98
N GLY A 92 23.04 7.61 -0.50
CA GLY A 92 22.43 8.94 -0.39
C GLY A 92 23.17 9.84 0.60
N GLU A 93 23.64 9.28 1.71
CA GLU A 93 24.42 10.01 2.71
C GLU A 93 25.86 10.29 2.26
N GLU A 94 26.50 9.37 1.54
CA GLU A 94 27.88 9.52 1.04
C GLU A 94 28.00 10.46 -0.17
N PHE A 95 26.93 10.62 -0.96
CA PHE A 95 26.92 11.55 -2.08
C PHE A 95 26.64 12.98 -1.59
N ASP A 96 27.71 13.71 -1.30
CA ASP A 96 27.69 15.18 -1.17
C ASP A 96 27.47 15.84 -2.55
N THR A 97 26.33 15.53 -3.16
CA THR A 97 25.87 16.08 -4.43
C THR A 97 25.72 17.58 -4.33
N GLU A 98 25.17 18.09 -3.23
CA GLU A 98 24.89 19.53 -3.12
C GLU A 98 26.18 20.35 -3.13
N SER A 99 27.22 19.97 -2.37
CA SER A 99 28.51 20.66 -2.41
C SER A 99 29.17 20.58 -3.78
N LYS A 100 29.21 19.39 -4.41
CA LYS A 100 29.79 19.23 -5.75
C LYS A 100 29.01 20.01 -6.81
N LEU A 101 27.69 20.08 -6.69
CA LEU A 101 26.83 20.88 -7.58
C LEU A 101 27.06 22.37 -7.35
N GLN A 102 27.25 22.79 -6.10
CA GLN A 102 27.51 24.17 -5.73
C GLN A 102 28.84 24.67 -6.31
N VAL A 103 29.93 23.88 -6.16
CA VAL A 103 31.22 24.18 -6.80
C VAL A 103 31.07 24.34 -8.31
N LYS A 104 30.34 23.44 -8.98
CA LYS A 104 30.11 23.56 -10.44
C LYS A 104 29.22 24.75 -10.82
N ARG A 105 28.26 25.13 -9.97
CA ARG A 105 27.42 26.32 -10.19
C ARG A 105 28.28 27.59 -10.09
N GLU A 106 29.15 27.68 -9.09
CA GLU A 106 30.06 28.81 -8.89
C GLU A 106 31.05 28.95 -10.06
N LEU A 107 31.62 27.83 -10.52
CA LEU A 107 32.55 27.81 -11.66
C LEU A 107 31.89 28.33 -12.94
N ARG A 108 30.66 27.86 -13.24
CA ARG A 108 29.89 28.39 -14.38
C ARG A 108 29.50 29.85 -14.23
N LYS A 109 29.24 30.32 -13.01
CA LYS A 109 28.94 31.72 -12.75
C LYS A 109 30.16 32.60 -13.05
N ALA A 110 31.35 32.19 -12.62
CA ALA A 110 32.59 32.89 -12.92
C ALA A 110 32.92 32.89 -14.42
N GLU A 111 32.71 31.75 -15.12
CA GLU A 111 32.88 31.67 -16.58
C GLU A 111 31.90 32.61 -17.31
N TRP A 112 30.64 32.66 -16.85
CA TRP A 112 29.63 33.54 -17.42
C TRP A 112 29.94 35.02 -17.20
N GLU A 113 30.35 35.41 -15.99
CA GLU A 113 30.78 36.78 -15.69
C GLU A 113 31.96 37.20 -16.58
N LYS A 114 32.95 36.32 -16.75
CA LYS A 114 34.07 36.58 -17.65
C LYS A 114 33.62 36.75 -19.09
N PHE A 115 32.74 35.88 -19.58
CA PHE A 115 32.20 35.97 -20.93
C PHE A 115 31.44 37.27 -21.17
N ILE A 116 30.57 37.67 -20.23
CA ILE A 116 29.80 38.92 -20.34
C ILE A 116 30.72 40.14 -20.34
N ASN A 117 31.73 40.16 -19.46
CA ASN A 117 32.71 41.25 -19.43
C ASN A 117 33.49 41.34 -20.76
N ASP A 118 33.97 40.21 -21.28
CA ASP A 118 34.68 40.16 -22.57
C ASP A 118 33.81 40.68 -23.74
N ILE A 119 32.51 40.35 -23.74
CA ILE A 119 31.57 40.83 -24.76
C ILE A 119 31.30 42.32 -24.60
N SER A 120 31.07 42.78 -23.37
CA SER A 120 30.85 44.19 -23.06
C SER A 120 32.05 45.03 -23.50
N ASP A 121 33.27 44.59 -23.18
CA ASP A 121 34.51 45.28 -23.56
C ASP A 121 34.68 45.36 -25.08
N LYS A 122 34.30 44.30 -25.80
CA LYS A 122 34.32 44.30 -27.28
C LYS A 122 33.31 45.27 -27.86
N CYS A 123 32.08 45.31 -27.34
CA CYS A 123 31.07 46.27 -27.77
C CYS A 123 31.54 47.71 -27.56
N VAL A 124 32.07 48.03 -26.37
CA VAL A 124 32.59 49.38 -26.07
C VAL A 124 33.71 49.78 -27.02
N LYS A 125 34.65 48.88 -27.33
CA LYS A 125 35.73 49.16 -28.28
C LYS A 125 35.20 49.43 -29.68
N VAL A 126 34.21 48.64 -30.13
CA VAL A 126 33.59 48.85 -31.44
C VAL A 126 32.90 50.20 -31.49
N ASP A 127 32.09 50.55 -30.49
CA ASP A 127 31.41 51.84 -30.42
C ASP A 127 32.40 53.02 -30.42
N GLN A 128 33.50 52.91 -29.67
CA GLN A 128 34.58 53.91 -29.68
C GLN A 128 35.19 54.07 -31.07
N THR A 129 35.53 52.98 -31.76
CA THR A 129 36.10 53.08 -33.11
C THR A 129 35.13 53.68 -34.12
N PHE A 130 33.83 53.40 -34.00
CA PHE A 130 32.81 54.02 -34.84
C PHE A 130 32.70 55.51 -34.55
N GLN A 131 32.71 55.91 -33.28
CA GLN A 131 32.64 57.31 -32.87
C GLN A 131 33.86 58.11 -33.37
N GLU A 132 35.07 57.57 -33.21
CA GLU A 132 36.30 58.16 -33.75
C GLU A 132 36.21 58.36 -35.27
N LYS A 133 35.74 57.35 -36.00
CA LYS A 133 35.59 57.44 -37.47
C LYS A 133 34.50 58.42 -37.90
N GLU A 134 33.41 58.52 -37.13
CA GLU A 134 32.36 59.51 -37.37
C GLU A 134 32.88 60.94 -37.15
N GLU A 135 33.69 61.15 -36.11
CA GLU A 135 34.36 62.43 -35.85
C GLU A 135 35.37 62.78 -36.96
N GLU A 136 36.23 61.85 -37.36
CA GLU A 136 37.15 62.03 -38.50
C GLU A 136 36.40 62.40 -39.80
N LEU A 137 35.27 61.73 -40.08
CA LEU A 137 34.43 62.04 -41.25
C LEU A 137 33.81 63.43 -41.14
N LYS A 138 33.26 63.80 -39.97
CA LYS A 138 32.70 65.13 -39.73
C LYS A 138 33.75 66.22 -39.97
N GLU A 139 34.98 66.02 -39.46
CA GLU A 139 36.09 66.95 -39.67
C GLU A 139 36.48 67.03 -41.16
N PHE A 140 36.60 65.89 -41.84
CA PHE A 140 36.94 65.83 -43.27
C PHE A 140 35.91 66.60 -44.12
N TYR A 141 34.62 66.38 -43.89
CA TYR A 141 33.57 67.08 -44.63
C TYR A 141 33.50 68.57 -44.29
N ALA A 142 33.70 68.95 -43.02
CA ALA A 142 33.76 70.37 -42.63
C ALA A 142 34.93 71.10 -43.30
N ASP A 143 36.08 70.44 -43.42
CA ASP A 143 37.24 71.00 -44.14
C ASP A 143 37.04 71.03 -45.66
N LEU A 144 36.34 70.04 -46.22
CA LEU A 144 35.97 70.02 -47.63
C LEU A 144 34.98 71.16 -47.96
N GLU A 145 33.98 71.38 -47.11
CA GLU A 145 33.02 72.50 -47.23
C GLU A 145 33.75 73.86 -47.22
N LYS A 146 34.69 74.06 -46.29
CA LYS A 146 35.53 75.28 -46.25
C LYS A 146 36.35 75.45 -47.52
N LYS A 147 36.95 74.38 -48.05
CA LYS A 147 37.80 74.42 -49.25
C LYS A 147 37.01 74.66 -50.54
N LEU A 148 35.79 74.12 -50.62
CA LEU A 148 34.94 74.27 -51.80
C LEU A 148 34.18 75.61 -51.83
N GLN A 149 34.34 76.46 -50.81
CA GLN A 149 33.56 77.70 -50.64
C GLN A 149 32.04 77.44 -50.74
N ILE A 150 31.59 76.25 -50.34
CA ILE A 150 30.16 75.90 -50.32
C ILE A 150 29.62 76.34 -48.97
N VAL A 151 29.48 77.65 -48.83
CA VAL A 151 28.44 78.25 -48.00
C VAL A 151 27.84 79.35 -48.88
N PRO A 152 26.56 79.70 -48.76
CA PRO A 152 26.17 81.07 -49.10
C PRO A 152 27.06 82.11 -48.36
#